data_AF-A0AA88VTW8-F1
#
_entry.id   AF-A0AA88VTW8-F1
#
_cell.length_a   1.000
_cell.length_b   1.000
_cell.length_c   1.000
_cell.angle_alpha   90.00
_cell.angle_beta   90.00
_cell.angle_gamma   90.00
#
_symmetry.space_group_name_H-M   'P 1'
#
loop_
_entity.id
_entity.type
_entity.pdbx_description
1 polymer ?
#
loop_
_entity_poly.entity_id
_entity_poly.type
_entity_poly.pdbx_seq_one_letter_code
_entity_poly.pdbx_strand_id
1 'polypeptide(L)'
;MSVAFFSPLLFPANLAFSVRSLFGRREKQKVCGLWRSTQNRVKLVVRAGPKRTSFDRECREGLLAGIDKLADAVSVTIGPKGRNVILSESGTLKVINDGVTIARAIELSDAIENAGALLIQEVATKTNDLAGDGTTTAIILAREMIKSGLLAVAFGANPISLKKGMEKTAKELVKVLKKKSIPVTGRDGIRAVASISAGNDEFIGNLLSEAISKIGPNGVISVESSSSSETSVIVEEGMKWYVENLGAGEYCLFVDICLLGLFDDIESILSLQIDKGYMSPHFITNEDKSIVEFDNVKVLVTDQKISSVKEIVPMLEKTMQLSVPLLIIAEDISKQVLETMILNKMRGFLKVAVVKCPGFGEGKKALLQDIALMTGEYSVSYFFKGADFLSGDLGLTLEGATSDQLGIARKVTITSSSTTIVADPSTKAEIQARILQIKKDLAETDSAYLSRKLSERIAKLCGGVAIIKVGAHTEIELEDRKLRIEDAKNATFAAMEEGVVPGGGATYVHLLEDISIIKRTLEDQDEQIGADIVGVALVAPSKSIAANAGVDGDIVVEKIQASDWKIGYNAMNGEYEDLLAVGVVDPCRVSRCALQNAVSIAGVVLTTQAILVDKTRKEKPPVPLVPGISP
;
A
#
# COMPACT_ATOMS: atom_id res chain seq x y z
N MET A 1 22.35 -67.24 39.92
CA MET A 1 23.26 -66.64 38.93
C MET A 1 22.89 -65.17 38.83
N SER A 2 23.74 -64.15 38.91
CA SER A 2 25.13 -63.96 39.33
C SER A 2 25.47 -62.56 38.79
N VAL A 3 26.08 -61.67 39.60
CA VAL A 3 26.99 -60.59 39.12
C VAL A 3 26.33 -59.44 38.31
N ALA A 4 26.65 -58.14 38.46
CA ALA A 4 27.40 -57.40 39.49
C ALA A 4 27.23 -55.87 39.31
N PHE A 5 27.36 -55.12 40.41
CA PHE A 5 28.05 -53.82 40.56
C PHE A 5 27.83 -52.69 39.52
N PHE A 6 27.36 -51.53 40.00
CA PHE A 6 28.28 -50.48 40.49
C PHE A 6 27.60 -49.56 41.52
N SER A 7 28.36 -49.07 42.51
CA SER A 7 27.85 -48.39 43.71
C SER A 7 28.02 -46.85 43.67
N PRO A 8 27.20 -46.08 44.43
CA PRO A 8 27.20 -44.60 44.41
C PRO A 8 27.86 -43.94 45.65
N LEU A 9 28.24 -42.67 45.53
CA LEU A 9 28.74 -41.73 46.56
C LEU A 9 28.57 -40.28 46.02
N LEU A 10 28.18 -39.19 46.71
CA LEU A 10 27.69 -38.84 48.06
C LEU A 10 26.71 -37.62 47.93
N PHE A 11 25.90 -37.10 48.88
CA PHE A 11 25.27 -37.52 50.15
C PHE A 11 24.02 -36.60 50.37
N PRO A 12 23.05 -36.91 51.27
CA PRO A 12 21.77 -36.18 51.35
C PRO A 12 21.58 -35.24 52.57
N ALA A 13 20.62 -34.32 52.41
CA ALA A 13 19.65 -33.73 53.35
C ALA A 13 20.01 -33.32 54.82
N ASN A 14 19.71 -32.05 55.11
CA ASN A 14 19.10 -31.49 56.33
C ASN A 14 19.43 -32.04 57.73
N LEU A 15 19.95 -31.16 58.60
CA LEU A 15 19.40 -30.94 59.95
C LEU A 15 19.88 -29.62 60.57
N ALA A 16 18.96 -28.90 61.22
CA ALA A 16 19.28 -27.79 62.11
C ALA A 16 19.34 -28.29 63.55
N PHE A 17 20.19 -27.72 64.42
CA PHE A 17 19.79 -27.30 65.77
C PHE A 17 20.82 -26.39 66.46
N SER A 18 20.34 -25.55 67.37
CA SER A 18 21.08 -24.50 68.09
C SER A 18 22.06 -25.01 69.16
N VAL A 19 23.00 -24.16 69.57
CA VAL A 19 23.61 -24.23 70.91
C VAL A 19 23.33 -22.94 71.70
N ARG A 20 23.03 -23.10 72.99
CA ARG A 20 22.85 -22.06 74.04
C ARG A 20 24.19 -21.32 74.28
N SER A 21 24.38 -20.25 75.06
CA SER A 21 23.65 -19.50 76.11
C SER A 21 24.34 -18.11 76.23
N LEU A 22 23.75 -17.03 76.75
CA LEU A 22 23.66 -16.66 78.17
C LEU A 22 22.92 -15.31 78.32
N PHE A 23 22.29 -15.08 79.48
CA PHE A 23 21.64 -13.81 79.84
C PHE A 23 22.66 -12.66 80.07
N GLY A 24 22.35 -11.43 79.63
CA GLY A 24 23.17 -10.25 79.89
C GLY A 24 22.50 -8.91 79.61
N ARG A 25 22.07 -8.22 80.68
CA ARG A 25 21.38 -6.91 80.74
C ARG A 25 22.00 -5.74 79.94
N ARG A 26 21.11 -4.76 79.65
CA ARG A 26 21.24 -3.28 79.68
C ARG A 26 21.56 -2.50 78.40
N GLU A 27 20.98 -1.29 78.39
CA GLU A 27 21.08 -0.24 77.39
C GLU A 27 22.48 0.39 77.32
N LYS A 28 22.93 0.83 76.13
CA LYS A 28 23.07 2.27 75.79
C LYS A 28 23.73 2.52 74.41
N GLN A 29 23.26 3.61 73.78
CA GLN A 29 23.98 4.56 72.91
C GLN A 29 24.73 4.10 71.64
N LYS A 30 24.25 4.67 70.51
CA LYS A 30 24.98 5.27 69.36
C LYS A 30 26.49 4.95 69.20
N VAL A 31 26.85 4.41 68.03
CA VAL A 31 27.91 4.99 67.16
C VAL A 31 27.47 4.90 65.69
N CYS A 32 27.84 5.90 64.89
CA CYS A 32 27.52 6.04 63.46
C CYS A 32 28.54 5.28 62.57
N GLY A 33 28.15 4.86 61.35
CA GLY A 33 29.10 4.21 60.42
C GLY A 33 28.57 3.97 59.00
N LEU A 34 28.92 4.89 58.09
CA LEU A 34 28.95 4.77 56.61
C LEU A 34 27.72 4.20 55.90
N TRP A 35 26.93 5.10 55.29
CA TRP A 35 25.93 4.75 54.29
C TRP A 35 26.59 4.29 52.99
N ARG A 36 26.32 3.06 52.57
CA ARG A 36 26.56 2.60 51.18
C ARG A 36 25.51 3.20 50.25
N SER A 37 25.94 3.76 49.12
CA SER A 37 25.05 4.31 48.09
C SER A 37 24.13 3.22 47.54
N THR A 38 22.83 3.34 47.82
CA THR A 38 21.82 2.44 47.27
C THR A 38 21.49 2.88 45.85
N GLN A 39 22.13 2.27 44.85
CA GLN A 39 21.71 2.42 43.45
C GLN A 39 20.34 1.79 43.28
N ASN A 40 19.30 2.63 43.39
CA ASN A 40 17.92 2.26 43.13
C ASN A 40 17.75 1.91 41.65
N ARG A 41 17.93 0.63 41.30
CA ARG A 41 17.48 0.08 40.02
C ARG A 41 15.95 0.09 40.01
N VAL A 42 15.37 1.20 39.56
CA VAL A 42 13.94 1.31 39.31
C VAL A 42 13.57 0.27 38.26
N LYS A 43 12.96 -0.84 38.69
CA LYS A 43 12.29 -1.77 37.77
C LYS A 43 11.10 -1.01 37.19
N LEU A 44 11.26 -0.52 35.96
CA LEU A 44 10.22 0.19 35.22
C LEU A 44 9.17 -0.84 34.76
N VAL A 45 8.28 -1.20 35.69
CA VAL A 45 7.15 -2.08 35.40
C VAL A 45 6.12 -1.27 34.63
N VAL A 46 6.16 -1.39 33.30
CA VAL A 46 5.11 -0.86 32.42
C VAL A 46 3.81 -1.61 32.72
N ARG A 47 3.01 -1.07 33.64
CA ARG A 47 1.64 -1.53 33.86
C ARG A 47 0.79 -0.97 32.72
N ALA A 48 0.26 -1.86 31.88
CA ALA A 48 -0.72 -1.48 30.88
C ALA A 48 -1.88 -0.71 31.52
N GLY A 49 -2.40 0.29 30.81
CA GLY A 49 -3.53 1.08 31.29
C GLY A 49 -4.78 0.22 31.53
N PRO A 50 -5.70 0.66 32.42
CA PRO A 50 -6.97 -0.03 32.59
C PRO A 50 -7.73 -0.04 31.27
N LYS A 51 -8.21 -1.21 30.85
CA LYS A 51 -9.04 -1.36 29.65
C LYS A 51 -10.54 -1.28 30.00
N ARG A 52 -11.36 -0.78 29.06
CA ARG A 52 -12.81 -1.00 29.02
C ARG A 52 -13.05 -2.23 28.15
N THR A 53 -13.85 -3.16 28.65
CA THR A 53 -14.25 -4.37 27.94
C THR A 53 -15.72 -4.28 27.57
N SER A 54 -16.10 -4.63 26.34
CA SER A 54 -17.48 -4.85 25.93
C SER A 54 -17.60 -6.20 25.22
N PHE A 55 -18.76 -6.82 25.31
CA PHE A 55 -19.01 -8.20 24.91
C PHE A 55 -20.27 -8.34 24.05
N ASP A 56 -20.34 -9.45 23.34
CA ASP A 56 -21.52 -9.97 22.65
C ASP A 56 -22.20 -8.91 21.76
N ARG A 57 -23.46 -8.57 22.08
CA ARG A 57 -24.29 -7.64 21.33
C ARG A 57 -23.81 -6.19 21.45
N GLU A 58 -23.49 -5.72 22.67
CA GLU A 58 -23.03 -4.33 22.91
C GLU A 58 -21.74 -4.05 22.10
N CYS A 59 -20.83 -5.01 22.07
CA CYS A 59 -19.60 -4.95 21.27
C CYS A 59 -19.89 -4.73 19.79
N ARG A 60 -20.77 -5.56 19.20
CA ARG A 60 -21.07 -5.51 17.77
C ARG A 60 -21.94 -4.32 17.36
N GLU A 61 -22.88 -3.90 18.21
CA GLU A 61 -23.67 -2.67 17.99
C GLU A 61 -22.79 -1.42 18.07
N GLY A 62 -21.85 -1.35 19.02
CA GLY A 62 -20.87 -0.27 19.10
C GLY A 62 -19.93 -0.21 17.89
N LEU A 63 -19.45 -1.37 17.42
CA LEU A 63 -18.68 -1.47 16.17
C LEU A 63 -19.51 -1.00 14.97
N LEU A 64 -20.74 -1.49 14.80
CA LEU A 64 -21.63 -1.09 13.71
C LEU A 64 -21.91 0.42 13.72
N ALA A 65 -22.15 1.02 14.89
CA ALA A 65 -22.39 2.47 14.99
C ALA A 65 -21.20 3.32 14.50
N GLY A 66 -19.96 2.85 14.67
CA GLY A 66 -18.78 3.50 14.11
C GLY A 66 -18.62 3.28 12.60
N ILE A 67 -18.93 2.06 12.14
CA ILE A 67 -18.94 1.68 10.72
C ILE A 67 -19.96 2.51 9.93
N ASP A 68 -21.19 2.65 10.45
CA ASP A 68 -22.26 3.40 9.81
C ASP A 68 -21.89 4.89 9.70
N LYS A 69 -21.35 5.52 10.75
CA LYS A 69 -20.91 6.92 10.72
C LYS A 69 -19.86 7.20 9.64
N LEU A 70 -18.87 6.31 9.49
CA LEU A 70 -17.85 6.46 8.45
C LEU A 70 -18.44 6.18 7.06
N ALA A 71 -19.21 5.11 6.92
CA ALA A 71 -19.80 4.72 5.64
C ALA A 71 -20.82 5.75 5.13
N ASP A 72 -21.60 6.39 6.00
CA ASP A 72 -22.51 7.48 5.63
C ASP A 72 -21.73 8.68 5.09
N ALA A 73 -20.68 9.11 5.81
CA ALA A 73 -19.82 10.22 5.42
C ALA A 73 -19.09 10.00 4.09
N VAL A 74 -18.72 8.75 3.76
CA VAL A 74 -18.05 8.41 2.49
C VAL A 74 -19.06 8.09 1.37
N SER A 75 -20.27 7.61 1.69
CA SER A 75 -21.27 7.24 0.67
C SER A 75 -21.80 8.43 -0.15
N VAL A 76 -21.68 9.66 0.36
CA VAL A 76 -22.10 10.86 -0.38
C VAL A 76 -21.23 11.15 -1.61
N THR A 77 -20.01 10.58 -1.69
CA THR A 77 -19.10 10.81 -2.82
C THR A 77 -19.26 9.81 -3.97
N ILE A 78 -20.03 8.71 -3.79
CA ILE A 78 -20.12 7.68 -4.84
C ILE A 78 -20.89 8.15 -6.09
N GLY A 79 -20.29 7.89 -7.25
CA GLY A 79 -20.88 8.10 -8.57
C GLY A 79 -20.71 9.53 -9.12
N PRO A 80 -21.11 9.76 -10.39
CA PRO A 80 -20.88 11.03 -11.09
C PRO A 80 -21.70 12.22 -10.53
N LYS A 81 -22.71 11.94 -9.70
CA LYS A 81 -23.50 12.92 -8.95
C LYS A 81 -23.19 12.89 -7.45
N GLY A 82 -22.00 12.40 -7.08
CA GLY A 82 -21.45 12.50 -5.74
C GLY A 82 -21.29 13.96 -5.30
N ARG A 83 -21.23 14.19 -3.99
CA ARG A 83 -21.14 15.51 -3.36
C ARG A 83 -19.83 15.61 -2.59
N ASN A 84 -19.16 16.75 -2.70
CA ASN A 84 -17.93 17.03 -1.96
C ASN A 84 -18.18 17.05 -0.45
N VAL A 85 -17.21 16.54 0.30
CA VAL A 85 -17.13 16.65 1.76
C VAL A 85 -16.11 17.74 2.12
N ILE A 86 -16.42 18.55 3.13
CA ILE A 86 -15.52 19.58 3.63
C ILE A 86 -14.86 19.06 4.91
N LEU A 87 -13.53 18.91 4.88
CA LEU A 87 -12.72 18.58 6.05
C LEU A 87 -12.13 19.86 6.65
N SER A 88 -12.14 19.95 7.98
CA SER A 88 -11.62 21.08 8.75
C SER A 88 -10.40 20.65 9.55
N GLU A 89 -9.21 20.82 8.98
CA GLU A 89 -7.94 20.42 9.58
C GLU A 89 -7.14 21.65 10.02
N SER A 90 -6.90 21.77 11.33
CA SER A 90 -5.93 22.73 11.92
C SER A 90 -6.03 24.19 11.44
N GLY A 91 -7.24 24.66 11.11
CA GLY A 91 -7.49 26.03 10.62
C GLY A 91 -7.53 26.18 9.09
N THR A 92 -7.35 25.09 8.34
CA THR A 92 -7.57 25.02 6.90
C THR A 92 -8.85 24.24 6.57
N LEU A 93 -9.50 24.58 5.45
CA LEU A 93 -10.65 23.85 4.92
C LEU A 93 -10.24 23.16 3.62
N LYS A 94 -10.30 21.84 3.59
CA LYS A 94 -10.10 21.03 2.38
C LYS A 94 -11.47 20.61 1.84
N VAL A 95 -11.68 20.73 0.53
CA VAL A 95 -12.88 20.25 -0.17
C VAL A 95 -12.49 19.00 -0.94
N ILE A 96 -13.03 17.84 -0.57
CA ILE A 96 -12.53 16.54 -1.03
C ILE A 96 -13.69 15.66 -1.53
N ASN A 97 -13.43 14.89 -2.58
CA ASN A 97 -14.35 13.88 -3.12
C ASN A 97 -13.80 12.43 -3.03
N ASP A 98 -12.50 12.24 -2.74
CA ASP A 98 -11.91 10.92 -2.52
C ASP A 98 -12.36 10.28 -1.19
N GLY A 99 -12.91 9.07 -1.30
CA GLY A 99 -13.37 8.28 -0.16
C GLY A 99 -12.27 7.77 0.77
N VAL A 100 -11.03 7.58 0.32
CA VAL A 100 -9.91 7.14 1.19
C VAL A 100 -9.50 8.26 2.13
N THR A 101 -9.31 9.47 1.60
CA THR A 101 -8.93 10.64 2.38
C THR A 101 -10.02 11.03 3.38
N ILE A 102 -11.30 11.00 2.97
CA ILE A 102 -12.42 11.21 3.89
C ILE A 102 -12.46 10.11 4.96
N ALA A 103 -12.29 8.84 4.60
CA ALA A 103 -12.27 7.75 5.57
C ALA A 103 -11.15 7.92 6.60
N ARG A 104 -9.93 8.28 6.17
CA ARG A 104 -8.75 8.49 7.03
C ARG A 104 -8.92 9.64 8.02
N ALA A 105 -9.61 10.72 7.63
CA ALA A 105 -9.83 11.89 8.49
C ALA A 105 -10.88 11.66 9.60
N ILE A 106 -11.63 10.56 9.57
CA ILE A 106 -12.70 10.27 10.54
C ILE A 106 -12.13 9.57 11.78
N GLU A 107 -11.97 10.31 12.87
CA GLU A 107 -11.73 9.76 14.21
C GLU A 107 -12.97 9.98 15.11
N LEU A 108 -13.39 8.93 15.83
CA LEU A 108 -14.58 8.94 16.69
C LEU A 108 -14.18 8.99 18.18
N SER A 109 -14.99 9.68 18.99
CA SER A 109 -14.71 9.95 20.40
C SER A 109 -14.97 8.77 21.34
N ASP A 110 -15.89 7.86 21.01
CA ASP A 110 -16.00 6.57 21.71
C ASP A 110 -15.03 5.56 21.08
N ALA A 111 -14.20 4.94 21.91
CA ALA A 111 -13.13 4.06 21.45
C ALA A 111 -13.63 2.73 20.85
N ILE A 112 -14.86 2.29 21.13
CA ILE A 112 -15.46 1.09 20.50
C ILE A 112 -15.98 1.45 19.11
N GLU A 113 -16.69 2.57 18.99
CA GLU A 113 -17.10 3.09 17.67
C GLU A 113 -15.87 3.38 16.79
N ASN A 114 -14.84 4.03 17.35
CA ASN A 114 -13.61 4.31 16.62
C ASN A 114 -12.92 3.04 16.12
N ALA A 115 -12.92 1.96 16.91
CA ALA A 115 -12.42 0.68 16.44
C ALA A 115 -13.22 0.13 15.24
N GLY A 116 -14.53 0.37 15.19
CA GLY A 116 -15.37 0.07 14.02
C GLY A 116 -14.97 0.90 12.79
N ALA A 117 -14.76 2.20 12.96
CA ALA A 117 -14.28 3.09 11.89
C ALA A 117 -12.89 2.65 11.36
N LEU A 118 -11.91 2.43 12.24
CA LEU A 118 -10.56 1.95 11.90
C LEU A 118 -10.59 0.64 11.09
N LEU A 119 -11.47 -0.31 11.43
CA LEU A 119 -11.63 -1.57 10.70
C LEU A 119 -12.08 -1.36 9.24
N ILE A 120 -12.84 -0.29 8.96
CA ILE A 120 -13.30 0.05 7.61
C ILE A 120 -12.29 0.93 6.85
N GLN A 121 -11.56 1.82 7.55
CA GLN A 121 -10.42 2.54 6.97
C GLN A 121 -9.34 1.59 6.41
N GLU A 122 -9.10 0.48 7.11
CA GLU A 122 -8.19 -0.59 6.69
C GLU A 122 -8.66 -1.26 5.38
N VAL A 123 -9.98 -1.37 5.17
CA VAL A 123 -10.58 -1.91 3.93
C VAL A 123 -10.45 -0.92 2.78
N ALA A 124 -10.69 0.36 3.03
CA ALA A 124 -10.47 1.42 2.05
C ALA A 124 -9.00 1.44 1.61
N THR A 125 -8.07 1.47 2.58
CA THR A 125 -6.62 1.48 2.32
C THR A 125 -6.17 0.23 1.56
N LYS A 126 -6.58 -0.99 1.97
CA LYS A 126 -6.23 -2.21 1.23
C LYS A 126 -6.85 -2.31 -0.15
N THR A 127 -8.01 -1.70 -0.39
CA THR A 127 -8.61 -1.66 -1.72
C THR A 127 -7.84 -0.68 -2.61
N ASN A 128 -7.44 0.47 -2.05
CA ASN A 128 -6.58 1.43 -2.74
C ASN A 128 -5.21 0.85 -3.08
N ASP A 129 -4.51 0.23 -2.13
CA ASP A 129 -3.21 -0.39 -2.34
C ASP A 129 -3.23 -1.52 -3.40
N LEU A 130 -4.37 -2.19 -3.58
CA LEU A 130 -4.53 -3.32 -4.50
C LEU A 130 -5.15 -2.96 -5.85
N ALA A 131 -5.88 -1.86 -5.98
CA ALA A 131 -6.60 -1.50 -7.21
C ALA A 131 -6.60 0.00 -7.55
N GLY A 132 -6.31 0.87 -6.59
CA GLY A 132 -6.26 2.33 -6.74
C GLY A 132 -7.59 3.01 -7.04
N ASP A 133 -8.70 2.31 -6.85
CA ASP A 133 -10.09 2.77 -7.02
C ASP A 133 -11.02 1.77 -6.29
N GLY A 134 -12.33 2.06 -6.21
CA GLY A 134 -13.36 1.20 -5.63
C GLY A 134 -13.44 1.22 -4.10
N THR A 135 -12.84 2.22 -3.48
CA THR A 135 -12.65 2.34 -2.02
C THR A 135 -13.98 2.62 -1.32
N THR A 136 -14.74 3.61 -1.79
CA THR A 136 -16.13 3.86 -1.37
C THR A 136 -17.04 2.66 -1.62
N THR A 137 -16.89 1.97 -2.76
CA THR A 137 -17.64 0.75 -3.10
C THR A 137 -17.37 -0.37 -2.09
N ALA A 138 -16.11 -0.59 -1.70
CA ALA A 138 -15.73 -1.58 -0.68
C ALA A 138 -16.33 -1.27 0.70
N ILE A 139 -16.37 0.01 1.09
CA ILE A 139 -16.98 0.48 2.34
C ILE A 139 -18.50 0.19 2.36
N ILE A 140 -19.21 0.54 1.28
CA ILE A 140 -20.67 0.34 1.17
C ILE A 140 -21.01 -1.16 1.19
N LEU A 141 -20.28 -1.99 0.43
CA LEU A 141 -20.42 -3.45 0.46
C LEU A 141 -20.18 -4.01 1.86
N ALA A 142 -19.11 -3.57 2.54
CA ALA A 142 -18.76 -4.03 3.89
C ALA A 142 -19.86 -3.70 4.91
N ARG A 143 -20.38 -2.46 4.90
CA ARG A 143 -21.49 -2.05 5.78
C ARG A 143 -22.69 -2.98 5.62
N GLU A 144 -23.16 -3.18 4.39
CA GLU A 144 -24.43 -3.89 4.18
C GLU A 144 -24.31 -5.40 4.48
N MET A 145 -23.13 -6.00 4.24
CA MET A 145 -22.82 -7.37 4.69
C MET A 145 -22.78 -7.49 6.22
N ILE A 146 -22.17 -6.52 6.91
CA ILE A 146 -22.10 -6.52 8.38
C ILE A 146 -23.49 -6.35 8.98
N LYS A 147 -24.25 -5.36 8.51
CA LYS A 147 -25.61 -5.09 8.97
C LYS A 147 -26.55 -6.29 8.78
N SER A 148 -26.56 -6.88 7.58
CA SER A 148 -27.37 -8.08 7.28
C SER A 148 -26.90 -9.30 8.06
N GLY A 149 -25.59 -9.49 8.21
CA GLY A 149 -25.02 -10.59 8.99
C GLY A 149 -25.29 -10.46 10.49
N LEU A 150 -25.28 -9.25 11.05
CA LEU A 150 -25.60 -9.03 12.46
C LEU A 150 -27.07 -9.35 12.76
N LEU A 151 -27.98 -9.07 11.82
CA LEU A 151 -29.37 -9.53 11.90
C LEU A 151 -29.45 -11.07 11.88
N ALA A 152 -28.75 -11.73 10.95
CA ALA A 152 -28.72 -13.20 10.90
C ALA A 152 -28.19 -13.83 12.20
N VAL A 153 -27.13 -13.28 12.79
CA VAL A 153 -26.59 -13.74 14.08
C VAL A 153 -27.56 -13.45 15.24
N ALA A 154 -28.32 -12.35 15.19
CA ALA A 154 -29.38 -12.08 16.18
C ALA A 154 -30.54 -13.10 16.10
N PHE A 155 -30.79 -13.69 14.93
CA PHE A 155 -31.71 -14.82 14.75
C PHE A 155 -31.09 -16.19 15.13
N GLY A 156 -29.83 -16.23 15.55
CA GLY A 156 -29.16 -17.44 16.06
C GLY A 156 -28.27 -18.19 15.06
N ALA A 157 -28.07 -17.67 13.85
CA ALA A 157 -27.15 -18.27 12.87
C ALA A 157 -25.69 -18.19 13.35
N ASN A 158 -24.90 -19.23 13.06
CA ASN A 158 -23.50 -19.35 13.50
C ASN A 158 -22.57 -18.38 12.73
N PRO A 159 -21.92 -17.40 13.39
CA PRO A 159 -21.04 -16.44 12.72
C PRO A 159 -19.89 -17.08 11.93
N ILE A 160 -19.42 -18.26 12.35
CA ILE A 160 -18.30 -18.96 11.69
C ILE A 160 -18.78 -19.62 10.39
N SER A 161 -19.98 -20.20 10.36
CA SER A 161 -20.57 -20.74 9.12
C SER A 161 -21.01 -19.63 8.18
N LEU A 162 -21.62 -18.55 8.68
CA LEU A 162 -21.93 -17.35 7.88
C LEU A 162 -20.67 -16.82 7.18
N LYS A 163 -19.55 -16.65 7.91
CA LYS A 163 -18.27 -16.24 7.33
C LYS A 163 -17.79 -17.18 6.22
N LYS A 164 -17.82 -18.50 6.43
CA LYS A 164 -17.44 -19.48 5.40
C LYS A 164 -18.34 -19.39 4.16
N GLY A 165 -19.65 -19.23 4.34
CA GLY A 165 -20.62 -19.06 3.27
C GLY A 165 -20.33 -17.82 2.43
N MET A 166 -20.11 -16.66 3.07
CA MET A 166 -19.71 -15.43 2.39
C MET A 166 -18.39 -15.60 1.63
N GLU A 167 -17.36 -16.18 2.24
CA GLU A 167 -16.05 -16.39 1.60
C GLU A 167 -16.09 -17.36 0.41
N LYS A 168 -16.86 -18.45 0.51
CA LYS A 168 -17.11 -19.39 -0.60
C LYS A 168 -17.84 -18.69 -1.74
N THR A 169 -18.90 -17.94 -1.41
CA THR A 169 -19.70 -17.19 -2.38
C THR A 169 -18.87 -16.16 -3.13
N ALA A 170 -18.07 -15.36 -2.41
CA ALA A 170 -17.15 -14.40 -3.01
C ALA A 170 -16.14 -15.06 -3.97
N LYS A 171 -15.59 -16.23 -3.62
CA LYS A 171 -14.65 -16.97 -4.49
C LYS A 171 -15.30 -17.43 -5.79
N GLU A 172 -16.55 -17.90 -5.77
CA GLU A 172 -17.25 -18.30 -7.00
C GLU A 172 -17.70 -17.10 -7.83
N LEU A 173 -18.25 -16.05 -7.21
CA LEU A 173 -18.59 -14.79 -7.90
C LEU A 173 -17.38 -14.19 -8.62
N VAL A 174 -16.21 -14.20 -8.00
CA VAL A 174 -14.96 -13.71 -8.61
C VAL A 174 -14.52 -14.55 -9.82
N LYS A 175 -14.78 -15.87 -9.83
CA LYS A 175 -14.56 -16.69 -11.03
C LYS A 175 -15.54 -16.36 -12.14
N VAL A 176 -16.81 -16.05 -11.82
CA VAL A 176 -17.79 -15.61 -12.82
C VAL A 176 -17.42 -14.25 -13.39
N LEU A 177 -17.07 -13.29 -12.52
CA LEU A 177 -16.61 -11.96 -12.91
C LEU A 177 -15.43 -12.03 -13.89
N LYS A 178 -14.40 -12.84 -13.62
CA LYS A 178 -13.26 -13.07 -14.52
C LYS A 178 -13.59 -13.78 -15.84
N LYS A 179 -14.75 -14.43 -15.95
CA LYS A 179 -15.27 -14.98 -17.22
C LYS A 179 -16.11 -13.98 -18.00
N LYS A 180 -16.77 -13.05 -17.30
CA LYS A 180 -17.59 -11.98 -17.86
C LYS A 180 -16.78 -10.70 -18.17
N SER A 181 -15.51 -10.62 -17.76
CA SER A 181 -14.64 -9.47 -18.06
C SER A 181 -14.17 -9.42 -19.51
N ILE A 182 -14.02 -8.22 -20.02
CA ILE A 182 -13.70 -7.94 -21.43
C ILE A 182 -12.30 -7.31 -21.47
N PRO A 183 -11.35 -7.84 -22.26
CA PRO A 183 -10.00 -7.28 -22.34
C PRO A 183 -10.03 -5.89 -23.01
N VAL A 184 -9.39 -4.91 -22.37
CA VAL A 184 -9.24 -3.56 -22.96
C VAL A 184 -8.20 -3.63 -24.08
N THR A 185 -8.59 -3.25 -25.29
CA THR A 185 -7.70 -3.14 -26.44
C THR A 185 -7.92 -1.81 -27.16
N GLY A 186 -6.85 -1.25 -27.72
CA GLY A 186 -6.88 0.05 -28.41
C GLY A 186 -6.88 1.28 -27.50
N ARG A 187 -6.65 2.44 -28.12
CA ARG A 187 -6.52 3.75 -27.45
C ARG A 187 -7.83 4.19 -26.78
N ASP A 188 -8.96 3.94 -27.45
CA ASP A 188 -10.28 4.42 -27.01
C ASP A 188 -10.79 3.69 -25.77
N GLY A 189 -10.55 2.38 -25.64
CA GLY A 189 -10.88 1.63 -24.43
C GLY A 189 -10.11 2.12 -23.19
N ILE A 190 -8.82 2.44 -23.35
CA ILE A 190 -8.00 3.04 -22.29
C ILE A 190 -8.50 4.44 -21.95
N ARG A 191 -8.85 5.26 -22.96
CA ARG A 191 -9.43 6.60 -22.76
C ARG A 191 -10.73 6.54 -21.98
N ALA A 192 -11.63 5.59 -22.28
CA ALA A 192 -12.89 5.43 -21.58
C ALA A 192 -12.67 5.18 -20.08
N VAL A 193 -11.89 4.14 -19.73
CA VAL A 193 -11.53 3.83 -18.33
C VAL A 193 -10.93 5.06 -17.62
N ALA A 194 -9.96 5.71 -18.26
CA ALA A 194 -9.27 6.87 -17.72
C ALA A 194 -10.22 8.05 -17.45
N SER A 195 -11.18 8.30 -18.35
CA SER A 195 -12.11 9.43 -18.23
C SER A 195 -13.09 9.24 -17.07
N ILE A 196 -13.63 8.03 -16.88
CA ILE A 196 -14.60 7.72 -15.82
C ILE A 196 -13.96 7.87 -14.44
N SER A 197 -12.82 7.19 -14.22
CA SER A 197 -12.12 7.23 -12.93
C SER A 197 -11.53 8.62 -12.62
N ALA A 198 -11.36 9.49 -13.62
CA ALA A 198 -11.05 10.91 -13.42
C ALA A 198 -12.28 11.79 -13.07
N GLY A 199 -13.48 11.21 -12.95
CA GLY A 199 -14.73 11.91 -12.68
C GLY A 199 -15.43 12.44 -13.92
N ASN A 200 -15.41 11.68 -15.02
CA ASN A 200 -15.85 12.07 -16.37
C ASN A 200 -15.03 13.22 -17.01
N ASP A 201 -13.73 13.28 -16.72
CA ASP A 201 -12.82 14.25 -17.33
C ASP A 201 -12.17 13.65 -18.60
N GLU A 202 -12.71 14.03 -19.77
CA GLU A 202 -12.15 13.60 -21.06
C GLU A 202 -10.75 14.13 -21.34
N PHE A 203 -10.34 15.26 -20.76
CA PHE A 203 -9.00 15.82 -20.95
C PHE A 203 -7.97 14.91 -20.26
N ILE A 204 -8.20 14.56 -18.98
CA ILE A 204 -7.38 13.59 -18.25
C ILE A 204 -7.39 12.23 -18.96
N GLY A 205 -8.55 11.79 -19.47
CA GLY A 205 -8.67 10.52 -20.18
C GLY A 205 -7.87 10.47 -21.50
N ASN A 206 -7.92 11.52 -22.30
CA ASN A 206 -7.11 11.67 -23.52
C ASN A 206 -5.61 11.69 -23.20
N LEU A 207 -5.25 12.43 -22.15
CA LEU A 207 -3.89 12.63 -21.67
C LEU A 207 -3.24 11.32 -21.21
N LEU A 208 -3.93 10.54 -20.36
CA LEU A 208 -3.47 9.23 -19.91
C LEU A 208 -3.39 8.23 -21.07
N SER A 209 -4.38 8.22 -21.96
CA SER A 209 -4.41 7.34 -23.12
C SER A 209 -3.28 7.62 -24.11
N GLU A 210 -2.90 8.89 -24.30
CA GLU A 210 -1.72 9.27 -25.08
C GLU A 210 -0.41 8.84 -24.42
N ALA A 211 -0.27 9.10 -23.11
CA ALA A 211 0.89 8.70 -22.34
C ALA A 211 1.10 7.18 -22.43
N ILE A 212 0.08 6.37 -22.12
CA ILE A 212 0.17 4.90 -22.18
C ILE A 212 0.49 4.40 -23.60
N SER A 213 -0.04 5.03 -24.65
CA SER A 213 0.28 4.68 -26.04
C SER A 213 1.75 4.95 -26.42
N LYS A 214 2.34 6.00 -25.84
CA LYS A 214 3.76 6.36 -26.03
C LYS A 214 4.69 5.50 -25.19
N ILE A 215 4.38 5.26 -23.91
CA ILE A 215 5.25 4.49 -23.00
C ILE A 215 5.17 2.97 -23.25
N GLY A 216 3.99 2.47 -23.63
CA GLY A 216 3.68 1.05 -23.70
C GLY A 216 3.07 0.47 -22.41
N PRO A 217 2.59 -0.79 -22.44
CA PRO A 217 1.75 -1.35 -21.38
C PRO A 217 2.46 -1.62 -20.04
N ASN A 218 3.79 -1.72 -20.05
CA ASN A 218 4.62 -1.90 -18.85
C ASN A 218 5.29 -0.58 -18.42
N GLY A 219 4.74 0.55 -18.85
CA GLY A 219 5.28 1.89 -18.61
C GLY A 219 5.08 2.41 -17.19
N VAL A 220 5.95 3.31 -16.74
CA VAL A 220 5.79 4.01 -15.45
C VAL A 220 5.23 5.40 -15.70
N ILE A 221 4.18 5.76 -14.96
CA ILE A 221 3.61 7.12 -14.97
C ILE A 221 3.83 7.76 -13.60
N SER A 222 4.55 8.88 -13.56
CA SER A 222 4.73 9.75 -12.39
C SER A 222 3.76 10.94 -12.50
N VAL A 223 3.17 11.35 -11.38
CA VAL A 223 2.24 12.49 -11.32
C VAL A 223 2.83 13.54 -10.37
N GLU A 224 3.07 14.74 -10.88
CA GLU A 224 3.80 15.81 -10.20
C GLU A 224 2.97 17.08 -10.12
N SER A 225 3.13 17.82 -9.02
CA SER A 225 2.61 19.18 -8.91
C SER A 225 3.49 20.15 -9.70
N SER A 226 2.86 21.06 -10.44
CA SER A 226 3.55 22.13 -11.17
C SER A 226 3.08 23.50 -10.72
N SER A 227 3.94 24.50 -10.79
CA SER A 227 3.60 25.90 -10.51
C SER A 227 2.89 26.61 -11.68
N SER A 228 2.73 25.91 -12.81
CA SER A 228 1.94 26.36 -13.96
C SER A 228 0.44 26.09 -13.77
N SER A 229 -0.42 26.93 -14.34
CA SER A 229 -1.86 26.68 -14.36
C SER A 229 -2.28 25.55 -15.31
N GLU A 230 -1.46 25.26 -16.33
CA GLU A 230 -1.74 24.25 -17.34
C GLU A 230 -1.20 22.88 -16.94
N THR A 231 -2.01 21.84 -17.14
CA THR A 231 -1.58 20.45 -16.99
C THR A 231 -0.91 19.99 -18.27
N SER A 232 0.34 19.53 -18.17
CA SER A 232 1.15 19.08 -19.31
C SER A 232 1.70 17.67 -19.06
N VAL A 233 2.02 16.94 -20.14
CA VAL A 233 2.73 15.66 -20.03
C VAL A 233 4.07 15.77 -20.71
N ILE A 234 5.11 15.52 -19.94
CA ILE A 234 6.45 15.24 -20.45
C ILE A 234 6.49 13.72 -20.60
N VAL A 235 6.21 13.23 -21.81
CA VAL A 235 6.36 11.82 -22.13
C VAL A 235 7.73 11.59 -22.71
N GLU A 236 8.49 10.72 -22.08
CA GLU A 236 9.83 10.35 -22.51
C GLU A 236 9.76 8.87 -22.91
N GLU A 237 9.81 8.65 -24.21
CA GLU A 237 9.59 7.30 -24.74
C GLU A 237 10.69 6.36 -24.24
N GLY A 238 10.25 5.28 -23.58
CA GLY A 238 11.08 4.12 -23.34
C GLY A 238 11.53 3.53 -24.67
N MET A 239 12.64 2.80 -24.67
CA MET A 239 13.17 2.21 -25.89
C MET A 239 12.19 1.18 -26.50
N LYS A 240 11.40 1.63 -27.47
CA LYS A 240 10.64 0.75 -28.37
C LYS A 240 11.61 0.07 -29.33
N TRP A 241 11.42 -1.24 -29.52
CA TRP A 241 12.17 -2.05 -30.49
C TRP A 241 11.17 -2.86 -31.29
N TYR A 242 11.21 -2.73 -32.61
CA TYR A 242 10.50 -3.63 -33.52
C TYR A 242 11.42 -4.81 -33.83
N VAL A 243 10.92 -6.03 -33.68
CA VAL A 243 11.59 -7.24 -34.18
C VAL A 243 10.85 -7.69 -35.43
N GLU A 244 11.26 -7.20 -36.59
CA GLU A 244 10.79 -7.73 -37.86
C GLU A 244 11.52 -9.03 -38.19
N ASN A 245 10.76 -10.10 -38.41
CA ASN A 245 11.28 -11.37 -38.92
C ASN A 245 11.48 -11.28 -40.43
N LEU A 246 12.64 -10.77 -40.85
CA LEU A 246 13.18 -11.07 -42.18
C LEU A 246 13.67 -12.52 -42.17
N GLY A 247 12.98 -13.39 -42.91
CA GLY A 247 13.23 -14.83 -42.88
C GLY A 247 14.65 -15.23 -43.30
N ALA A 248 15.06 -16.44 -42.90
CA ALA A 248 16.40 -17.05 -43.04
C ALA A 248 17.36 -16.93 -41.84
N GLY A 249 16.86 -16.70 -40.62
CA GLY A 249 17.60 -16.96 -39.39
C GLY A 249 18.63 -15.89 -39.00
N GLU A 250 18.73 -14.80 -39.75
CA GLU A 250 19.52 -13.62 -39.42
C GLU A 250 18.64 -12.56 -38.75
N TYR A 251 18.73 -12.45 -37.42
CA TYR A 251 18.13 -11.33 -36.68
C TYR A 251 18.97 -10.06 -36.89
N CYS A 252 18.73 -9.34 -37.99
CA CYS A 252 19.37 -8.06 -38.22
C CYS A 252 18.76 -6.99 -37.28
N LEU A 253 19.49 -6.65 -36.22
CA LEU A 253 19.15 -5.55 -35.32
C LEU A 253 19.30 -4.22 -36.06
N PHE A 254 18.22 -3.77 -36.72
CA PHE A 254 18.03 -2.35 -36.95
C PHE A 254 17.79 -1.67 -35.61
N VAL A 255 18.89 -1.23 -35.00
CA VAL A 255 18.87 0.01 -34.24
C VAL A 255 18.50 1.07 -35.26
N ASP A 256 17.30 1.65 -35.14
CA ASP A 256 17.01 2.85 -35.91
C ASP A 256 17.86 3.96 -35.32
N ILE A 257 19.00 4.16 -35.98
CA ILE A 257 20.06 5.05 -35.57
C ILE A 257 19.53 6.48 -35.76
N CYS A 258 19.05 7.08 -34.68
CA CYS A 258 18.83 8.53 -34.58
C CYS A 258 20.16 9.29 -34.57
N LEU A 259 20.95 9.17 -35.65
CA LEU A 259 22.10 10.03 -35.98
C LEU A 259 21.72 11.18 -36.92
N LEU A 260 20.44 11.33 -37.26
CA LEU A 260 19.93 12.60 -37.80
C LEU A 260 19.63 13.54 -36.63
N GLY A 261 20.70 14.20 -36.15
CA GLY A 261 20.66 15.24 -35.12
C GLY A 261 19.96 16.50 -35.61
N LEU A 262 18.63 16.42 -35.71
CA LEU A 262 17.71 17.50 -36.00
C LEU A 262 16.40 17.25 -35.24
N PHE A 263 16.42 17.48 -33.92
CA PHE A 263 15.32 18.03 -33.10
C PHE A 263 15.85 18.23 -31.67
N ASP A 264 15.56 19.39 -31.08
CA ASP A 264 16.17 19.88 -29.85
C ASP A 264 15.62 19.22 -28.57
N ASP A 265 16.46 19.19 -27.52
CA ASP A 265 16.12 19.24 -26.10
C ASP A 265 14.93 18.40 -25.59
N ILE A 266 14.85 17.12 -25.97
CA ILE A 266 14.06 16.12 -25.23
C ILE A 266 14.96 15.48 -24.16
N GLU A 267 14.83 15.95 -22.93
CA GLU A 267 15.28 15.24 -21.74
C GLU A 267 14.69 13.82 -21.77
N SER A 268 15.45 12.80 -21.37
CA SER A 268 14.94 11.42 -21.39
C SER A 268 15.40 10.68 -20.15
N ILE A 269 14.46 10.42 -19.27
CA ILE A 269 14.64 9.94 -17.92
C ILE A 269 14.17 8.49 -17.89
N LEU A 270 15.07 7.60 -17.50
CA LEU A 270 14.77 6.18 -17.33
C LEU A 270 14.30 5.95 -15.89
N SER A 271 13.37 5.02 -15.67
CA SER A 271 12.96 4.63 -14.31
C SER A 271 12.93 3.12 -14.10
N LEU A 272 13.05 2.72 -12.84
CA LEU A 272 13.04 1.33 -12.40
C LEU A 272 12.10 1.18 -11.21
N GLN A 273 11.15 0.26 -11.34
CA GLN A 273 10.26 -0.13 -10.26
C GLN A 273 10.71 -1.44 -9.60
N ILE A 274 10.88 -1.38 -8.29
CA ILE A 274 11.32 -2.46 -7.41
C ILE A 274 10.16 -2.91 -6.53
N ASP A 275 9.93 -4.22 -6.43
CA ASP A 275 8.80 -4.83 -5.69
C ASP A 275 9.09 -4.94 -4.17
N LYS A 276 9.61 -3.85 -3.60
CA LYS A 276 9.93 -3.67 -2.18
C LYS A 276 9.65 -2.23 -1.75
N GLY A 277 8.89 -2.06 -0.67
CA GLY A 277 8.60 -0.77 -0.05
C GLY A 277 9.56 -0.41 1.09
N TYR A 278 9.20 0.63 1.84
CA TYR A 278 9.97 1.09 3.00
C TYR A 278 9.97 0.05 4.13
N MET A 279 11.10 -0.08 4.85
CA MET A 279 11.20 -1.01 6.00
C MET A 279 10.42 -0.55 7.25
N SER A 280 10.05 0.74 7.34
CA SER A 280 9.30 1.31 8.47
C SER A 280 8.42 2.47 8.01
N PRO A 281 7.13 2.51 8.40
CA PRO A 281 6.24 3.66 8.12
C PRO A 281 6.78 4.98 8.64
N HIS A 282 7.65 4.99 9.66
CA HIS A 282 8.25 6.21 10.17
C HIS A 282 9.15 6.94 9.15
N PHE A 283 9.48 6.34 8.01
CA PHE A 283 10.18 7.02 6.92
C PHE A 283 9.27 7.87 6.01
N ILE A 284 7.95 7.66 6.02
CA ILE A 284 6.96 8.43 5.24
C ILE A 284 7.23 9.94 5.33
N THR A 285 7.23 10.63 4.19
CA THR A 285 7.38 12.10 4.11
C THR A 285 6.05 12.78 3.84
N ASN A 286 5.15 12.11 3.12
CA ASN A 286 3.80 12.55 2.84
C ASN A 286 2.82 11.60 3.56
N GLU A 287 2.28 12.04 4.70
CA GLU A 287 1.41 11.23 5.56
C GLU A 287 0.07 10.90 4.86
N ASP A 288 -0.52 11.89 4.18
CA ASP A 288 -1.78 11.78 3.44
C ASP A 288 -1.77 10.61 2.45
N LYS A 289 -0.71 10.51 1.65
CA LYS A 289 -0.52 9.43 0.66
C LYS A 289 0.18 8.19 1.22
N SER A 290 0.74 8.28 2.43
CA SER A 290 1.55 7.23 3.08
C SER A 290 2.76 6.80 2.24
N ILE A 291 3.46 7.77 1.63
CA ILE A 291 4.63 7.54 0.77
C ILE A 291 5.87 8.30 1.25
N VAL A 292 7.04 7.82 0.83
CA VAL A 292 8.29 8.58 0.86
C VAL A 292 8.52 9.17 -0.53
N GLU A 293 8.71 10.48 -0.61
CA GLU A 293 9.12 11.19 -1.82
C GLU A 293 10.42 11.94 -1.54
N PHE A 294 11.44 11.72 -2.37
CA PHE A 294 12.72 12.41 -2.33
C PHE A 294 13.14 12.87 -3.73
N ASP A 295 13.49 14.14 -3.87
CA ASP A 295 14.10 14.71 -5.07
C ASP A 295 15.62 14.85 -4.88
N ASN A 296 16.41 14.70 -5.95
CA ASN A 296 17.87 14.79 -5.97
C ASN A 296 18.55 13.95 -4.87
N VAL A 297 18.22 12.66 -4.84
CA VAL A 297 18.55 11.73 -3.76
C VAL A 297 19.85 10.98 -4.04
N LYS A 298 20.67 10.81 -3.00
CA LYS A 298 21.80 9.89 -3.03
C LYS A 298 21.35 8.47 -2.73
N VAL A 299 21.84 7.50 -3.49
CA VAL A 299 21.48 6.08 -3.34
C VAL A 299 22.73 5.29 -2.92
N LEU A 300 22.55 4.45 -1.91
CA LEU A 300 23.54 3.50 -1.42
C LEU A 300 23.06 2.08 -1.72
N VAL A 301 23.73 1.38 -2.63
CA VAL A 301 23.40 0.00 -3.01
C VAL A 301 24.42 -0.97 -2.42
N THR A 302 23.97 -1.89 -1.55
CA THR A 302 24.85 -2.92 -0.98
C THR A 302 24.17 -4.28 -0.91
N ASP A 303 24.96 -5.34 -1.10
CA ASP A 303 24.49 -6.70 -0.85
C ASP A 303 24.67 -7.14 0.62
N GLN A 304 25.35 -6.33 1.44
CA GLN A 304 25.69 -6.67 2.82
C GLN A 304 24.53 -6.39 3.80
N LYS A 305 24.67 -6.87 5.04
CA LYS A 305 23.74 -6.60 6.16
C LYS A 305 24.30 -5.53 7.08
N ILE A 306 23.61 -4.40 7.16
CA ILE A 306 24.05 -3.26 7.97
C ILE A 306 23.75 -3.58 9.44
N SER A 307 24.81 -3.89 10.18
CA SER A 307 24.72 -4.47 11.52
C SER A 307 24.93 -3.41 12.60
N SER A 308 25.99 -2.61 12.44
CA SER A 308 26.39 -1.51 13.32
C SER A 308 26.06 -0.14 12.72
N VAL A 309 25.71 0.83 13.56
CA VAL A 309 25.53 2.23 13.11
C VAL A 309 26.84 2.80 12.55
N LYS A 310 27.99 2.35 13.08
CA LYS A 310 29.32 2.83 12.68
C LYS A 310 29.60 2.65 11.18
N GLU A 311 29.10 1.56 10.60
CA GLU A 311 29.26 1.21 9.18
C GLU A 311 28.68 2.29 8.25
N ILE A 312 27.64 3.02 8.68
CA ILE A 312 26.94 4.03 7.86
C ILE A 312 27.17 5.48 8.30
N VAL A 313 27.80 5.73 9.45
CA VAL A 313 28.11 7.10 9.94
C VAL A 313 28.78 7.96 8.86
N PRO A 314 29.82 7.50 8.12
CA PRO A 314 30.47 8.32 7.11
C PRO A 314 29.53 8.79 5.98
N MET A 315 28.52 7.99 5.63
CA MET A 315 27.52 8.34 4.60
C MET A 315 26.45 9.27 5.15
N LEU A 316 26.02 9.05 6.40
CA LEU A 316 25.05 9.91 7.08
C LEU A 316 25.63 11.33 7.31
N GLU A 317 26.88 11.44 7.77
CA GLU A 317 27.53 12.74 7.99
C GLU A 317 27.66 13.56 6.69
N LYS A 318 28.03 12.93 5.58
CA LYS A 318 28.15 13.60 4.26
C LYS A 318 26.80 14.03 3.71
N THR A 319 25.78 13.19 3.81
CA THR A 319 24.42 13.53 3.34
C THR A 319 23.79 14.64 4.19
N MET A 320 24.08 14.68 5.50
CA MET A 320 23.77 15.82 6.36
C MET A 320 24.49 17.11 5.93
N GLN A 321 25.80 17.05 5.66
CA GLN A 321 26.59 18.22 5.21
C GLN A 321 26.07 18.81 3.89
N LEU A 322 25.68 17.94 2.95
CA LEU A 322 25.13 18.35 1.65
C LEU A 322 23.63 18.68 1.71
N SER A 323 22.94 18.41 2.83
CA SER A 323 21.49 18.53 2.99
C SER A 323 20.63 17.71 2.00
N VAL A 324 21.23 16.70 1.38
CA VAL A 324 20.58 15.82 0.39
C VAL A 324 19.93 14.60 1.06
N PRO A 325 18.80 14.10 0.55
CA PRO A 325 18.23 12.86 1.06
C PRO A 325 19.08 11.64 0.68
N LEU A 326 18.98 10.58 1.47
CA LEU A 326 19.66 9.28 1.25
C LEU A 326 18.64 8.13 1.17
N LEU A 327 18.74 7.33 0.11
CA LEU A 327 18.10 6.03 0.00
C LEU A 327 19.13 4.93 0.28
N ILE A 328 18.83 4.01 1.20
CA ILE A 328 19.65 2.83 1.44
C ILE A 328 18.92 1.57 0.96
N ILE A 329 19.57 0.82 0.06
CA ILE A 329 19.13 -0.49 -0.42
C ILE A 329 20.14 -1.53 0.06
N ALA A 330 19.74 -2.36 1.03
CA ALA A 330 20.60 -3.37 1.67
C ALA A 330 19.89 -4.73 1.78
N GLU A 331 20.61 -5.83 2.02
CA GLU A 331 19.95 -7.14 2.25
C GLU A 331 19.08 -7.12 3.51
N ASP A 332 19.61 -6.54 4.58
CA ASP A 332 18.92 -6.37 5.85
C ASP A 332 19.58 -5.26 6.65
N ILE A 333 18.81 -4.61 7.51
CA ILE A 333 19.31 -3.63 8.48
C ILE A 333 18.91 -4.07 9.88
N SER A 334 19.85 -4.03 10.83
CA SER A 334 19.58 -4.38 12.21
C SER A 334 18.58 -3.41 12.86
N LYS A 335 17.72 -3.91 13.76
CA LYS A 335 16.71 -3.07 14.43
C LYS A 335 17.31 -1.85 15.14
N GLN A 336 18.48 -2.02 15.76
CA GLN A 336 19.19 -0.95 16.44
C GLN A 336 19.62 0.17 15.48
N VAL A 337 20.08 -0.17 14.26
CA VAL A 337 20.42 0.81 13.22
C VAL A 337 19.15 1.51 12.73
N LEU A 338 18.11 0.75 12.42
CA LEU A 338 16.82 1.25 11.96
C LEU A 338 16.18 2.23 12.95
N GLU A 339 16.12 1.89 14.23
CA GLU A 339 15.61 2.73 15.31
C GLU A 339 16.42 4.03 15.46
N THR A 340 17.75 3.95 15.36
CA THR A 340 18.64 5.14 15.43
C THR A 340 18.37 6.10 14.27
N MET A 341 18.20 5.57 13.05
CA MET A 341 17.88 6.36 11.86
C MET A 341 16.50 7.01 11.98
N ILE A 342 15.48 6.26 12.43
CA ILE A 342 14.12 6.76 12.66
C ILE A 342 14.14 7.90 13.68
N LEU A 343 14.79 7.74 14.83
CA LEU A 343 14.87 8.77 15.87
C LEU A 343 15.53 10.06 15.37
N ASN A 344 16.56 9.95 14.53
CA ASN A 344 17.22 11.13 13.95
C ASN A 344 16.41 11.77 12.81
N LYS A 345 15.63 10.98 12.04
CA LYS A 345 14.68 11.48 11.05
C LYS A 345 13.50 12.20 11.70
N MET A 346 12.94 11.67 12.78
CA MET A 346 11.89 12.32 13.58
C MET A 346 12.36 13.62 14.25
N ARG A 347 13.67 13.77 14.51
CA ARG A 347 14.28 15.02 15.00
C ARG A 347 14.60 16.02 13.88
N GLY A 348 14.34 15.69 12.62
CA GLY A 348 14.64 16.53 11.46
C GLY A 348 16.11 16.58 11.04
N PHE A 349 17.00 15.80 11.67
CA PHE A 349 18.44 15.81 11.35
C PHE A 349 18.79 15.02 10.08
N LEU A 350 17.96 14.04 9.72
CA LEU A 350 18.25 13.09 8.65
C LEU A 350 17.05 12.89 7.73
N LYS A 351 17.21 13.19 6.43
CA LYS A 351 16.26 12.81 5.37
C LYS A 351 16.70 11.47 4.79
N VAL A 352 16.26 10.37 5.37
CA VAL A 352 16.71 9.02 4.98
C VAL A 352 15.52 8.07 4.89
N ALA A 353 15.57 7.15 3.92
CA ALA A 353 14.69 5.99 3.87
C ALA A 353 15.47 4.71 3.58
N VAL A 354 14.92 3.58 4.04
CA VAL A 354 15.52 2.26 3.91
C VAL A 354 14.56 1.33 3.19
N VAL A 355 15.07 0.67 2.14
CA VAL A 355 14.37 -0.34 1.35
C VAL A 355 15.16 -1.64 1.42
N LYS A 356 14.45 -2.77 1.56
CA LYS A 356 15.08 -4.09 1.53
C LYS A 356 15.37 -4.48 0.09
N CYS A 357 16.54 -5.07 -0.16
CA CYS A 357 16.95 -5.56 -1.47
C CYS A 357 15.89 -6.47 -2.13
N PRO A 358 15.59 -6.31 -3.43
CA PRO A 358 14.75 -7.25 -4.17
C PRO A 358 15.48 -8.58 -4.47
N GLY A 359 14.70 -9.63 -4.68
CA GLY A 359 15.22 -10.96 -5.04
C GLY A 359 15.81 -11.77 -3.89
N PHE A 360 16.33 -12.95 -4.24
CA PHE A 360 16.98 -13.91 -3.34
C PHE A 360 18.13 -14.61 -4.07
N GLY A 361 19.15 -15.06 -3.34
CA GLY A 361 20.29 -15.80 -3.93
C GLY A 361 21.07 -14.97 -4.96
N GLU A 362 21.59 -15.61 -6.00
CA GLU A 362 22.42 -14.95 -7.03
C GLU A 362 21.64 -13.91 -7.85
N GLY A 363 20.34 -14.14 -8.12
CA GLY A 363 19.49 -13.19 -8.84
C GLY A 363 19.36 -11.82 -8.15
N LYS A 364 19.59 -11.77 -6.83
CA LYS A 364 19.70 -10.53 -6.04
C LYS A 364 20.85 -9.64 -6.54
N LYS A 365 22.02 -10.22 -6.81
CA LYS A 365 23.24 -9.49 -7.21
C LYS A 365 23.09 -8.86 -8.60
N ALA A 366 22.47 -9.59 -9.54
CA ALA A 366 22.15 -9.06 -10.86
C ALA A 366 21.20 -7.85 -10.80
N LEU A 367 20.19 -7.90 -9.92
CA LEU A 367 19.27 -6.77 -9.70
C LEU A 367 19.94 -5.58 -9.00
N LEU A 368 20.79 -5.81 -7.99
CA LEU A 368 21.57 -4.74 -7.36
C LEU A 368 22.50 -4.06 -8.36
N GLN A 369 23.14 -4.83 -9.26
CA GLN A 369 23.96 -4.27 -10.33
C GLN A 369 23.13 -3.40 -11.30
N ASP A 370 21.93 -3.84 -11.65
CA ASP A 370 21.03 -3.08 -12.53
C ASP A 370 20.58 -1.76 -11.86
N ILE A 371 20.31 -1.77 -10.55
CA ILE A 371 20.00 -0.56 -9.77
C ILE A 371 21.21 0.38 -9.72
N ALA A 372 22.40 -0.13 -9.38
CA ALA A 372 23.62 0.65 -9.26
C ALA A 372 24.04 1.31 -10.58
N LEU A 373 23.94 0.58 -11.70
CA LEU A 373 24.10 1.13 -13.06
C LEU A 373 23.11 2.26 -13.34
N MET A 374 21.84 2.09 -12.97
CA MET A 374 20.82 3.13 -13.17
C MET A 374 21.09 4.41 -12.38
N THR A 375 21.57 4.27 -11.14
CA THR A 375 21.93 5.41 -10.28
C THR A 375 23.35 5.93 -10.54
N GLY A 376 24.11 5.36 -11.48
CA GLY A 376 25.48 5.80 -11.77
C GLY A 376 26.42 5.66 -10.56
N GLU A 377 26.29 4.59 -9.79
CA GLU A 377 27.16 4.33 -8.63
C GLU A 377 28.57 3.94 -9.12
N TYR A 378 29.50 4.89 -9.09
CA TYR A 378 30.88 4.69 -9.53
C TYR A 378 31.79 4.27 -8.35
N SER A 379 32.15 2.98 -8.30
CA SER A 379 33.30 2.56 -7.50
C SER A 379 34.61 2.87 -8.23
N VAL A 380 35.46 3.68 -7.62
CA VAL A 380 36.79 4.01 -8.16
C VAL A 380 37.75 2.85 -7.91
N SER A 381 37.73 1.85 -8.80
CA SER A 381 38.83 0.90 -8.97
C SER A 381 39.33 0.93 -10.41
N TYR A 382 40.62 1.23 -10.57
CA TYR A 382 41.19 1.83 -11.77
C TYR A 382 41.39 0.88 -12.98
N PHE A 383 40.68 -0.24 -13.06
CA PHE A 383 40.97 -1.30 -14.04
C PHE A 383 39.78 -2.03 -14.69
N PHE A 384 38.55 -1.83 -14.23
CA PHE A 384 37.34 -2.35 -14.91
C PHE A 384 36.28 -1.25 -15.02
N LYS A 385 35.86 -0.94 -16.25
CA LYS A 385 34.70 -0.06 -16.50
C LYS A 385 33.42 -0.87 -16.37
N GLY A 386 32.84 -0.87 -15.18
CA GLY A 386 31.51 -1.37 -14.87
C GLY A 386 31.08 -0.84 -13.50
N ALA A 387 29.80 -0.54 -13.30
CA ALA A 387 29.31 -0.06 -12.01
C ALA A 387 29.27 -1.22 -11.00
N ASP A 388 30.21 -1.19 -10.05
CA ASP A 388 30.28 -2.10 -8.92
C ASP A 388 29.59 -1.45 -7.70
N PHE A 389 28.46 -2.03 -7.29
CA PHE A 389 27.83 -1.75 -5.99
C PHE A 389 28.74 -2.22 -4.85
N LEU A 390 28.48 -1.78 -3.61
CA LEU A 390 29.23 -2.22 -2.42
C LEU A 390 28.96 -3.70 -2.07
N SER A 391 29.65 -4.57 -2.80
CA SER A 391 29.62 -6.03 -2.73
C SER A 391 30.62 -6.57 -1.71
N GLY A 392 30.15 -7.42 -0.79
CA GLY A 392 31.02 -8.11 0.16
C GLY A 392 32.06 -9.02 -0.51
N ASP A 393 31.72 -9.61 -1.67
CA ASP A 393 32.63 -10.49 -2.43
C ASP A 393 33.86 -9.75 -2.98
N LEU A 394 33.73 -8.45 -3.26
CA LEU A 394 34.81 -7.61 -3.80
C LEU A 394 35.72 -7.02 -2.70
N GLY A 395 35.48 -7.37 -1.44
CA GLY A 395 36.26 -6.87 -0.29
C GLY A 395 36.01 -5.40 0.06
N LEU A 396 34.98 -4.76 -0.51
CA LEU A 396 34.61 -3.38 -0.23
C LEU A 396 33.83 -3.31 1.09
N THR A 397 34.32 -2.51 2.05
CA THR A 397 33.70 -2.34 3.37
C THR A 397 32.92 -1.02 3.46
N LEU A 398 31.77 -1.05 4.13
CA LEU A 398 30.89 0.12 4.30
C LEU A 398 31.60 1.28 5.03
N GLU A 399 32.48 0.97 5.99
CA GLU A 399 33.26 1.97 6.75
C GLU A 399 34.23 2.79 5.86
N GLY A 400 34.67 2.22 4.73
CA GLY A 400 35.59 2.88 3.78
C GLY A 400 34.92 3.71 2.69
N ALA A 401 33.58 3.77 2.65
CA ALA A 401 32.86 4.35 1.52
C ALA A 401 33.12 5.87 1.34
N THR A 402 33.33 6.30 0.10
CA THR A 402 33.50 7.71 -0.27
C THR A 402 32.17 8.33 -0.74
N SER A 403 32.12 9.66 -0.88
CA SER A 403 30.87 10.33 -1.32
C SER A 403 30.54 10.06 -2.80
N ASP A 404 31.56 9.70 -3.55
CA ASP A 404 31.55 9.51 -5.00
C ASP A 404 31.02 8.12 -5.36
N GLN A 405 31.09 7.18 -4.40
CA GLN A 405 30.49 5.84 -4.41
C GLN A 405 29.00 5.86 -4.02
N LEU A 406 28.35 7.02 -3.94
CA LEU A 406 26.90 7.11 -3.79
C LEU A 406 26.27 7.49 -5.13
N GLY A 407 25.42 6.59 -5.64
CA GLY A 407 24.61 6.84 -6.82
C GLY A 407 23.69 8.07 -6.67
N ILE A 408 23.20 8.57 -7.78
CA ILE A 408 22.31 9.73 -7.89
C ILE A 408 21.02 9.27 -8.56
N ALA A 409 19.88 9.70 -8.01
CA ALA A 409 18.59 9.60 -8.68
C ALA A 409 17.89 10.97 -8.64
N ARG A 410 17.28 11.35 -9.76
CA ARG A 410 16.51 12.60 -9.89
C ARG A 410 15.35 12.62 -8.90
N LYS A 411 14.66 11.48 -8.77
CA LYS A 411 13.53 11.31 -7.85
C LYS A 411 13.38 9.86 -7.40
N VAL A 412 12.93 9.68 -6.16
CA VAL A 412 12.55 8.37 -5.61
C VAL A 412 11.19 8.48 -4.93
N THR A 413 10.30 7.54 -5.25
CA THR A 413 8.99 7.39 -4.60
C THR A 413 8.88 5.99 -4.01
N ILE A 414 8.61 5.87 -2.71
CA ILE A 414 8.55 4.60 -1.97
C ILE A 414 7.17 4.45 -1.33
N THR A 415 6.48 3.36 -1.66
CA THR A 415 5.20 2.96 -1.06
C THR A 415 5.42 1.87 0.00
N SER A 416 4.34 1.38 0.60
CA SER A 416 4.35 0.21 1.48
C SER A 416 4.86 -1.07 0.78
N SER A 417 4.70 -1.15 -0.54
CA SER A 417 4.90 -2.36 -1.34
C SER A 417 6.01 -2.25 -2.39
N SER A 418 6.31 -1.04 -2.89
CA SER A 418 7.22 -0.82 -4.04
C SER A 418 8.08 0.43 -3.90
N THR A 419 9.18 0.48 -4.66
CA THR A 419 10.07 1.65 -4.78
C THR A 419 10.26 1.96 -6.25
N THR A 420 10.00 3.20 -6.66
CA THR A 420 10.27 3.71 -8.00
C THR A 420 11.48 4.63 -7.94
N ILE A 421 12.52 4.33 -8.73
CA ILE A 421 13.74 5.13 -8.84
C ILE A 421 13.77 5.74 -10.24
N VAL A 422 13.86 7.06 -10.29
CA VAL A 422 13.93 7.86 -11.51
C VAL A 422 15.39 8.29 -11.69
N ALA A 423 16.07 7.77 -12.71
CA ALA A 423 17.49 7.98 -12.95
C ALA A 423 17.83 9.42 -13.34
N ASP A 424 19.12 9.74 -13.29
CA ASP A 424 19.64 10.98 -13.87
C ASP A 424 19.90 10.80 -15.39
N PRO A 425 19.68 11.81 -16.25
CA PRO A 425 19.94 11.69 -17.69
C PRO A 425 21.37 11.25 -18.06
N SER A 426 22.37 11.51 -17.19
CA SER A 426 23.76 11.13 -17.42
C SER A 426 24.02 9.62 -17.54
N THR A 427 23.21 8.76 -16.90
CA THR A 427 23.45 7.30 -16.87
C THR A 427 22.86 6.55 -18.07
N LYS A 428 22.15 7.27 -18.97
CA LYS A 428 21.44 6.71 -20.14
C LYS A 428 22.28 5.74 -20.98
N ALA A 429 23.53 6.09 -21.29
CA ALA A 429 24.39 5.27 -22.14
C ALA A 429 24.76 3.91 -21.50
N GLU A 430 24.96 3.89 -20.18
CA GLU A 430 25.31 2.68 -19.44
C GLU A 430 24.10 1.74 -19.31
N ILE A 431 22.91 2.30 -19.08
CA ILE A 431 21.64 1.55 -19.06
C ILE A 431 21.38 0.91 -20.43
N GLN A 432 21.61 1.62 -21.53
CA GLN A 432 21.49 1.07 -22.89
C GLN A 432 22.47 -0.08 -23.14
N ALA A 433 23.74 0.07 -22.77
CA ALA A 433 24.73 -1.00 -22.87
C ALA A 433 24.32 -2.24 -22.05
N ARG A 434 23.77 -2.04 -20.85
CA ARG A 434 23.26 -3.12 -19.99
C ARG A 434 22.04 -3.83 -20.59
N ILE A 435 21.09 -3.09 -21.17
CA ILE A 435 19.95 -3.67 -21.88
C ILE A 435 20.42 -4.54 -23.05
N LEU A 436 21.41 -4.10 -23.83
CA LEU A 436 21.98 -4.88 -24.93
C LEU A 436 22.67 -6.16 -24.42
N GLN A 437 23.38 -6.10 -23.29
CA GLN A 437 23.95 -7.29 -22.64
C GLN A 437 22.84 -8.29 -22.25
N ILE A 438 21.83 -7.86 -21.49
CA ILE A 438 20.75 -8.75 -21.02
C ILE A 438 19.94 -9.33 -22.19
N LYS A 439 19.80 -8.59 -23.30
CA LYS A 439 19.19 -9.10 -24.55
C LYS A 439 20.04 -10.16 -25.24
N LYS A 440 21.37 -10.01 -25.24
CA LYS A 440 22.29 -11.04 -25.73
C LYS A 440 22.19 -12.30 -24.86
N ASP A 441 22.24 -12.14 -23.53
CA ASP A 441 22.07 -13.24 -22.58
C ASP A 441 20.72 -13.97 -22.81
N LEU A 442 19.64 -13.23 -23.09
CA LEU A 442 18.32 -13.77 -23.41
C LEU A 442 18.32 -14.61 -24.70
N ALA A 443 19.04 -14.18 -25.73
CA ALA A 443 19.16 -14.91 -27.00
C ALA A 443 20.03 -16.18 -26.89
N GLU A 444 21.00 -16.20 -25.98
CA GLU A 444 21.87 -17.35 -25.70
C GLU A 444 21.26 -18.34 -24.68
N THR A 445 20.09 -18.03 -24.09
CA THR A 445 19.49 -18.81 -22.99
C THR A 445 18.37 -19.75 -23.46
N ASP A 446 18.63 -21.06 -23.45
CA ASP A 446 17.60 -22.10 -23.73
C ASP A 446 16.60 -22.31 -22.56
N SER A 447 16.87 -21.76 -21.38
CA SER A 447 16.05 -21.98 -20.18
C SER A 447 14.84 -21.04 -20.14
N ALA A 448 13.63 -21.59 -20.19
CA ALA A 448 12.38 -20.84 -20.07
C ALA A 448 12.28 -20.03 -18.76
N TYR A 449 12.84 -20.54 -17.65
CA TYR A 449 12.86 -19.83 -16.36
C TYR A 449 13.75 -18.59 -16.40
N LEU A 450 14.98 -18.74 -16.91
CA LEU A 450 15.93 -17.63 -17.03
C LEU A 450 15.45 -16.62 -18.08
N SER A 451 14.92 -17.08 -19.21
CA SER A 451 14.33 -16.23 -20.25
C SER A 451 13.24 -15.31 -19.69
N ARG A 452 12.36 -15.85 -18.84
CA ARG A 452 11.34 -15.05 -18.14
C ARG A 452 11.97 -14.01 -17.22
N LYS A 453 13.01 -14.37 -16.47
CA LYS A 453 13.72 -13.48 -15.54
C LYS A 453 14.51 -12.37 -16.24
N LEU A 454 15.15 -12.68 -17.37
CA LEU A 454 15.84 -11.69 -18.20
C LEU A 454 14.82 -10.74 -18.86
N SER A 455 13.67 -11.27 -19.33
CA SER A 455 12.57 -10.45 -19.85
C SER A 455 11.97 -9.52 -18.80
N GLU A 456 11.77 -9.99 -17.56
CA GLU A 456 11.35 -9.16 -16.41
C GLU A 456 12.34 -8.02 -16.15
N ARG A 457 13.66 -8.27 -16.24
CA ARG A 457 14.71 -7.25 -16.09
C ARG A 457 14.73 -6.25 -17.24
N ILE A 458 14.61 -6.72 -18.48
CA ILE A 458 14.53 -5.86 -19.67
C ILE A 458 13.33 -4.93 -19.57
N ALA A 459 12.14 -5.44 -19.20
CA ALA A 459 10.95 -4.62 -19.00
C ALA A 459 11.17 -3.53 -17.93
N LYS A 460 11.82 -3.89 -16.81
CA LYS A 460 12.15 -2.97 -15.71
C LYS A 460 13.22 -1.92 -16.04
N LEU A 461 14.04 -2.12 -17.07
CA LEU A 461 15.08 -1.17 -17.53
C LEU A 461 14.67 -0.38 -18.79
N CYS A 462 13.82 -0.96 -19.65
CA CYS A 462 13.32 -0.32 -20.87
C CYS A 462 12.02 0.47 -20.66
N GLY A 463 11.37 0.31 -19.50
CA GLY A 463 10.13 0.99 -19.15
C GLY A 463 10.30 2.50 -19.30
N GLY A 464 9.58 3.08 -20.26
CA GLY A 464 9.56 4.52 -20.43
C GLY A 464 8.86 5.21 -19.27
N VAL A 465 8.96 6.53 -19.25
CA VAL A 465 8.41 7.35 -18.19
C VAL A 465 7.55 8.43 -18.80
N ALA A 466 6.31 8.57 -18.34
CA ALA A 466 5.59 9.82 -18.49
C ALA A 466 5.53 10.53 -17.14
N ILE A 467 5.96 11.79 -17.14
CA ILE A 467 5.78 12.70 -16.03
C ILE A 467 4.60 13.61 -16.38
N ILE A 468 3.47 13.39 -15.71
CA ILE A 468 2.29 14.25 -15.82
C ILE A 468 2.46 15.38 -14.81
N LYS A 469 2.70 16.59 -15.31
CA LYS A 469 2.78 17.81 -14.52
C LYS A 469 1.39 18.43 -14.42
N VAL A 470 0.78 18.29 -13.25
CA VAL A 470 -0.56 18.79 -12.94
C VAL A 470 -0.48 20.28 -12.62
N GLY A 471 -1.30 21.07 -13.32
CA GLY A 471 -1.46 22.50 -13.12
C GLY A 471 -2.89 22.85 -12.73
N ALA A 472 -3.03 23.91 -11.92
CA ALA A 472 -4.32 24.45 -11.49
C ALA A 472 -4.20 25.93 -11.08
N HIS A 473 -5.32 26.61 -10.86
CA HIS A 473 -5.33 28.03 -10.46
C HIS A 473 -5.27 28.22 -8.94
N THR A 474 -5.54 27.17 -8.16
CA THR A 474 -5.48 27.19 -6.69
C THR A 474 -4.88 25.89 -6.17
N GLU A 475 -4.23 25.93 -5.00
CA GLU A 475 -3.61 24.73 -4.39
C GLU A 475 -4.63 23.61 -4.16
N ILE A 476 -5.85 23.97 -3.72
CA ILE A 476 -6.94 23.01 -3.45
C ILE A 476 -7.38 22.29 -4.74
N GLU A 477 -7.49 23.03 -5.85
CA GLU A 477 -7.79 22.45 -7.17
C GLU A 477 -6.61 21.60 -7.68
N LEU A 478 -5.37 21.98 -7.36
CA LEU A 478 -4.17 21.22 -7.72
C LEU A 478 -4.15 19.86 -7.03
N GLU A 479 -4.38 19.82 -5.72
CA GLU A 479 -4.42 18.60 -4.92
C GLU A 479 -5.53 17.64 -5.39
N ASP A 480 -6.75 18.14 -5.56
CA ASP A 480 -7.90 17.36 -6.06
C ASP A 480 -7.67 16.84 -7.49
N ARG A 481 -7.19 17.69 -8.43
CA ARG A 481 -6.84 17.24 -9.79
C ARG A 481 -5.72 16.21 -9.78
N LYS A 482 -4.71 16.36 -8.91
CA LYS A 482 -3.60 15.39 -8.76
C LYS A 482 -4.10 14.02 -8.29
N LEU A 483 -4.99 13.98 -7.29
CA LEU A 483 -5.58 12.75 -6.78
C LEU A 483 -6.37 12.02 -7.89
N ARG A 484 -7.27 12.72 -8.59
CA ARG A 484 -8.06 12.12 -9.69
C ARG A 484 -7.19 11.54 -10.82
N ILE A 485 -6.06 12.18 -11.16
CA ILE A 485 -5.12 11.67 -12.17
C ILE A 485 -4.40 10.41 -11.66
N GLU A 486 -4.06 10.34 -10.37
CA GLU A 486 -3.47 9.14 -9.76
C GLU A 486 -4.46 7.97 -9.72
N ASP A 487 -5.71 8.21 -9.34
CA ASP A 487 -6.77 7.20 -9.30
C ASP A 487 -7.09 6.69 -10.71
N ALA A 488 -7.28 7.59 -11.67
CA ALA A 488 -7.50 7.24 -13.08
C ALA A 488 -6.31 6.47 -13.69
N LYS A 489 -5.07 6.85 -13.37
CA LYS A 489 -3.88 6.09 -13.73
C LYS A 489 -3.98 4.66 -13.18
N ASN A 490 -4.23 4.49 -11.88
CA ASN A 490 -4.27 3.16 -11.27
C ASN A 490 -5.39 2.28 -11.85
N ALA A 491 -6.57 2.86 -12.06
CA ALA A 491 -7.71 2.20 -12.71
C ALA A 491 -7.39 1.74 -14.14
N THR A 492 -6.70 2.55 -14.95
CA THR A 492 -6.30 2.13 -16.32
C THR A 492 -5.35 0.94 -16.31
N PHE A 493 -4.32 0.92 -15.45
CA PHE A 493 -3.43 -0.25 -15.32
C PHE A 493 -4.21 -1.49 -14.84
N ALA A 494 -5.10 -1.33 -13.86
CA ALA A 494 -5.95 -2.42 -13.37
C ALA A 494 -6.88 -2.99 -14.46
N ALA A 495 -7.36 -2.15 -15.39
CA ALA A 495 -8.19 -2.53 -16.53
C ALA A 495 -7.39 -3.20 -17.66
N MET A 496 -6.14 -2.80 -17.87
CA MET A 496 -5.25 -3.44 -18.85
C MET A 496 -4.83 -4.86 -18.42
N GLU A 497 -4.73 -5.13 -17.11
CA GLU A 497 -4.37 -6.46 -16.59
C GLU A 497 -5.54 -7.46 -16.52
N GLU A 498 -6.68 -7.09 -15.93
CA GLU A 498 -7.81 -8.02 -15.67
C GLU A 498 -9.04 -7.77 -16.57
N GLY A 499 -8.98 -6.77 -17.45
CA GLY A 499 -10.10 -6.33 -18.28
C GLY A 499 -11.09 -5.43 -17.55
N VAL A 500 -12.17 -5.07 -18.24
CA VAL A 500 -13.26 -4.21 -17.74
C VAL A 500 -14.59 -4.95 -17.68
N VAL A 501 -15.51 -4.37 -16.91
CA VAL A 501 -16.89 -4.83 -16.72
C VAL A 501 -17.85 -3.61 -16.71
N PRO A 502 -19.17 -3.80 -16.95
CA PRO A 502 -20.14 -2.71 -16.93
C PRO A 502 -20.17 -1.97 -15.58
N GLY A 503 -19.97 -0.66 -15.61
CA GLY A 503 -19.76 0.15 -14.41
C GLY A 503 -21.04 0.49 -13.64
N GLY A 504 -20.98 1.54 -12.81
CA GLY A 504 -22.15 2.08 -12.09
C GLY A 504 -22.79 1.10 -11.10
N GLY A 505 -22.05 0.07 -10.68
CA GLY A 505 -22.55 -1.02 -9.85
C GLY A 505 -23.45 -2.04 -10.59
N ALA A 506 -23.69 -1.88 -11.90
CA ALA A 506 -24.52 -2.82 -12.69
C ALA A 506 -23.94 -4.24 -12.68
N THR A 507 -22.61 -4.36 -12.77
CA THR A 507 -21.88 -5.63 -12.58
C THR A 507 -22.31 -6.41 -11.33
N TYR A 508 -22.52 -5.75 -10.20
CA TYR A 508 -22.90 -6.44 -8.95
C TYR A 508 -24.37 -6.86 -8.95
N VAL A 509 -25.27 -6.04 -9.53
CA VAL A 509 -26.68 -6.40 -9.71
C VAL A 509 -26.81 -7.63 -10.61
N HIS A 510 -26.09 -7.67 -11.73
CA HIS A 510 -26.09 -8.83 -12.64
C HIS A 510 -25.44 -10.09 -12.06
N LEU A 511 -24.57 -9.96 -11.03
CA LEU A 511 -24.03 -11.10 -10.29
C LEU A 511 -25.02 -11.70 -9.27
N LEU A 512 -26.17 -11.06 -9.03
CA LEU A 512 -27.21 -11.55 -8.13
C LEU A 512 -27.85 -12.86 -8.63
N GLU A 513 -27.95 -13.03 -9.95
CA GLU A 513 -28.48 -14.26 -10.57
C GLU A 513 -27.66 -15.50 -10.18
N ASP A 514 -26.33 -15.35 -10.16
CA ASP A 514 -25.37 -16.41 -9.86
C ASP A 514 -25.46 -16.86 -8.39
N ILE A 515 -25.94 -16.02 -7.45
CA ILE A 515 -26.13 -16.36 -6.03
C ILE A 515 -27.03 -17.58 -5.86
N SER A 516 -28.13 -17.68 -6.62
CA SER A 516 -29.07 -18.81 -6.53
C SER A 516 -28.44 -20.14 -6.95
N ILE A 517 -27.45 -20.09 -7.86
CA ILE A 517 -26.69 -21.27 -8.30
C ILE A 517 -25.66 -21.64 -7.22
N ILE A 518 -24.89 -20.66 -6.73
CA ILE A 518 -23.88 -20.84 -5.69
C ILE A 518 -24.51 -21.40 -4.40
N LYS A 519 -25.65 -20.89 -3.97
CA LYS A 519 -26.37 -21.35 -2.77
C LYS A 519 -26.66 -22.85 -2.79
N ARG A 520 -26.97 -23.42 -3.95
CA ARG A 520 -27.22 -24.87 -4.13
C ARG A 520 -25.95 -25.73 -4.01
N THR A 521 -24.77 -25.12 -4.06
CA THR A 521 -23.48 -25.81 -3.86
C THR A 521 -23.02 -25.83 -2.38
N LEU A 522 -23.74 -25.13 -1.49
CA LEU A 522 -23.41 -25.02 -0.08
C LEU A 522 -24.23 -26.03 0.74
N GLU A 523 -23.54 -26.89 1.49
CA GLU A 523 -24.14 -27.98 2.27
C GLU A 523 -24.78 -27.51 3.58
N ASP A 524 -24.18 -26.50 4.24
CA ASP A 524 -24.63 -25.96 5.52
C ASP A 524 -25.66 -24.84 5.31
N GLN A 525 -26.77 -24.89 6.05
CA GLN A 525 -27.83 -23.87 6.02
C GLN A 525 -27.31 -22.50 6.44
N ASP A 526 -26.38 -22.42 7.41
CA ASP A 526 -25.77 -21.15 7.80
C ASP A 526 -24.79 -20.63 6.74
N GLU A 527 -24.14 -21.51 5.97
CA GLU A 527 -23.36 -21.09 4.79
C GLU A 527 -24.28 -20.54 3.69
N GLN A 528 -25.46 -21.13 3.49
CA GLN A 528 -26.47 -20.63 2.54
C GLN A 528 -27.01 -19.24 2.93
N ILE A 529 -27.23 -18.97 4.23
CA ILE A 529 -27.56 -17.62 4.72
C ILE A 529 -26.39 -16.66 4.48
N GLY A 530 -25.14 -17.14 4.60
CA GLY A 530 -23.94 -16.40 4.20
C GLY A 530 -23.94 -15.98 2.72
N ALA A 531 -24.45 -16.83 1.81
CA ALA A 531 -24.62 -16.48 0.40
C ALA A 531 -25.72 -15.41 0.19
N ASP A 532 -26.84 -15.52 0.91
CA ASP A 532 -27.93 -14.53 0.85
C ASP A 532 -27.46 -13.14 1.32
N ILE A 533 -26.65 -13.06 2.38
CA ILE A 533 -26.06 -11.81 2.88
C ILE A 533 -25.20 -11.12 1.81
N VAL A 534 -24.39 -11.89 1.06
CA VAL A 534 -23.62 -11.33 -0.07
C VAL A 534 -24.56 -10.83 -1.15
N GLY A 535 -25.63 -11.58 -1.48
CA GLY A 535 -26.65 -11.18 -2.44
C GLY A 535 -27.32 -9.84 -2.11
N VAL A 536 -27.73 -9.63 -0.84
CA VAL A 536 -28.30 -8.36 -0.37
C VAL A 536 -27.30 -7.21 -0.53
N ALA A 537 -26.04 -7.43 -0.18
CA ALA A 537 -25.01 -6.39 -0.23
C ALA A 537 -24.59 -5.98 -1.65
N LEU A 538 -24.57 -6.92 -2.62
CA LEU A 538 -24.22 -6.65 -4.03
C LEU A 538 -25.03 -5.49 -4.65
N VAL A 539 -26.26 -5.29 -4.17
CA VAL A 539 -27.19 -4.28 -4.68
C VAL A 539 -26.86 -2.87 -4.17
N ALA A 540 -26.17 -2.75 -3.03
CA ALA A 540 -25.98 -1.48 -2.31
C ALA A 540 -25.21 -0.39 -3.11
N PRO A 541 -24.15 -0.70 -3.90
CA PRO A 541 -23.45 0.32 -4.69
C PRO A 541 -24.36 1.00 -5.72
N SER A 542 -25.15 0.23 -6.49
CA SER A 542 -26.06 0.77 -7.50
C SER A 542 -27.16 1.64 -6.87
N LYS A 543 -27.73 1.20 -5.74
CA LYS A 543 -28.69 2.01 -4.94
C LYS A 543 -28.09 3.34 -4.48
N SER A 544 -26.84 3.32 -4.02
CA SER A 544 -26.16 4.51 -3.49
C SER A 544 -25.90 5.54 -4.60
N ILE A 545 -25.48 5.08 -5.78
CA ILE A 545 -25.30 5.90 -6.98
C ILE A 545 -26.63 6.51 -7.44
N ALA A 546 -27.71 5.72 -7.49
CA ALA A 546 -29.05 6.20 -7.83
C ALA A 546 -29.58 7.24 -6.83
N ALA A 547 -29.40 7.00 -5.53
CA ALA A 547 -29.80 7.93 -4.47
C ALA A 547 -29.04 9.26 -4.54
N ASN A 548 -27.73 9.24 -4.85
CA ASN A 548 -26.95 10.45 -5.09
C ASN A 548 -27.44 11.21 -6.34
N ALA A 549 -27.87 10.50 -7.38
CA ALA A 549 -28.54 11.08 -8.56
C ALA A 549 -29.97 11.59 -8.30
N GLY A 550 -30.54 11.37 -7.10
CA GLY A 550 -31.90 11.80 -6.74
C GLY A 550 -33.02 10.89 -7.27
N VAL A 551 -32.70 9.64 -7.63
CA VAL A 551 -33.64 8.65 -8.17
C VAL A 551 -33.76 7.47 -7.21
N ASP A 552 -34.94 6.83 -7.19
CA ASP A 552 -35.18 5.64 -6.38
C ASP A 552 -34.29 4.46 -6.82
N GLY A 553 -33.40 4.04 -5.92
CA GLY A 553 -32.44 2.97 -6.18
C GLY A 553 -33.08 1.58 -6.29
N ASP A 554 -34.23 1.32 -5.69
CA ASP A 554 -34.92 0.03 -5.82
C ASP A 554 -35.42 -0.18 -7.26
N ILE A 555 -36.04 0.86 -7.83
CA ILE A 555 -36.53 0.86 -9.23
C ILE A 555 -35.37 0.73 -10.23
N VAL A 556 -34.23 1.37 -9.94
CA VAL A 556 -33.02 1.27 -10.78
C VAL A 556 -32.50 -0.16 -10.82
N VAL A 557 -32.37 -0.80 -9.66
CA VAL A 557 -31.88 -2.18 -9.53
C VAL A 557 -32.80 -3.16 -10.24
N GLU A 558 -34.11 -3.07 -10.02
CA GLU A 558 -35.09 -3.98 -10.65
C GLU A 558 -35.00 -3.94 -12.19
N LYS A 559 -34.85 -2.75 -12.76
CA LYS A 559 -34.68 -2.57 -14.22
C LYS A 559 -33.34 -3.11 -14.73
N ILE A 560 -32.24 -2.90 -14.01
CA ILE A 560 -30.94 -3.47 -14.38
C ILE A 560 -31.02 -5.00 -14.35
N GLN A 561 -31.58 -5.57 -13.29
CA GLN A 561 -31.73 -7.02 -13.13
C GLN A 561 -32.63 -7.66 -14.21
N ALA A 562 -33.57 -6.92 -14.78
CA ALA A 562 -34.41 -7.37 -15.89
C ALA A 562 -33.75 -7.21 -17.29
N SER A 563 -32.52 -6.68 -17.37
CA SER A 563 -31.84 -6.32 -18.62
C SER A 563 -30.61 -7.20 -18.89
N ASP A 564 -30.09 -7.15 -20.12
CA ASP A 564 -28.85 -7.87 -20.48
C ASP A 564 -27.63 -7.34 -19.71
N TRP A 565 -26.60 -8.19 -19.54
CA TRP A 565 -25.33 -7.90 -18.83
C TRP A 565 -24.72 -6.52 -19.12
N LYS A 566 -24.78 -6.07 -20.37
CA LYS A 566 -24.19 -4.79 -20.81
C LYS A 566 -25.02 -3.56 -20.44
N ILE A 567 -26.32 -3.74 -20.26
CA ILE A 567 -27.26 -2.67 -19.96
C ILE A 567 -27.14 -2.30 -18.48
N GLY A 568 -27.11 -1.01 -18.22
CA GLY A 568 -27.12 -0.47 -16.87
C GLY A 568 -27.64 0.96 -16.84
N TYR A 569 -27.75 1.51 -15.65
CA TYR A 569 -28.22 2.88 -15.44
C TYR A 569 -27.04 3.86 -15.45
N ASN A 570 -27.01 4.75 -16.44
CA ASN A 570 -26.06 5.85 -16.45
C ASN A 570 -26.61 6.99 -15.58
N ALA A 571 -25.97 7.20 -14.43
CA ALA A 571 -26.44 8.20 -13.46
C ALA A 571 -26.22 9.65 -13.92
N MET A 572 -25.44 9.91 -14.98
CA MET A 572 -25.16 11.25 -15.49
C MET A 572 -26.34 11.81 -16.29
N ASN A 573 -26.76 11.13 -17.35
CA ASN A 573 -27.96 11.44 -18.16
C ASN A 573 -29.27 10.95 -17.50
N GLY A 574 -29.23 9.85 -16.74
CA GLY A 574 -30.40 9.22 -16.13
C GLY A 574 -31.07 8.17 -17.02
N GLU A 575 -30.35 7.60 -17.99
CA GLU A 575 -30.88 6.68 -18.99
C GLU A 575 -30.39 5.24 -18.77
N TYR A 576 -31.05 4.27 -19.42
CA TYR A 576 -30.68 2.85 -19.40
C TYR A 576 -30.12 2.46 -20.77
N GLU A 577 -28.84 2.14 -20.81
CA GLU A 577 -28.09 2.00 -22.07
C GLU A 577 -26.95 0.98 -21.94
N ASP A 578 -26.32 0.61 -23.06
CA ASP A 578 -25.12 -0.24 -23.05
C ASP A 578 -23.94 0.55 -22.48
N LEU A 579 -23.64 0.29 -21.21
CA LEU A 579 -22.60 1.00 -20.47
C LEU A 579 -21.21 0.78 -21.07
N LEU A 580 -20.97 -0.33 -21.76
CA LEU A 580 -19.68 -0.56 -22.44
C LEU A 580 -19.57 0.31 -23.69
N ALA A 581 -20.68 0.50 -24.43
CA ALA A 581 -20.71 1.32 -25.64
C ALA A 581 -20.58 2.82 -25.35
N VAL A 582 -21.18 3.28 -24.24
CA VAL A 582 -21.10 4.69 -23.79
C VAL A 582 -19.81 4.99 -23.03
N GLY A 583 -19.05 3.96 -22.64
CA GLY A 583 -17.80 4.13 -21.91
C GLY A 583 -18.02 4.46 -20.43
N VAL A 584 -18.92 3.72 -19.77
CA VAL A 584 -19.12 3.67 -18.32
C VAL A 584 -18.72 2.26 -17.85
N VAL A 585 -17.42 2.07 -17.66
CA VAL A 585 -16.79 0.76 -17.40
C VAL A 585 -15.91 0.78 -16.15
N ASP A 586 -16.03 -0.24 -15.30
CA ASP A 586 -15.20 -0.41 -14.12
C ASP A 586 -14.09 -1.45 -14.42
N PRO A 587 -12.85 -1.28 -13.91
CA PRO A 587 -11.83 -2.33 -14.01
C PRO A 587 -12.24 -3.59 -13.23
N CYS A 588 -12.15 -4.77 -13.84
CA CYS A 588 -12.51 -6.05 -13.20
C CYS A 588 -11.72 -6.28 -11.89
N ARG A 589 -10.46 -5.85 -11.83
CA ARG A 589 -9.61 -5.91 -10.63
C ARG A 589 -10.17 -5.04 -9.49
N VAL A 590 -10.73 -3.86 -9.78
CA VAL A 590 -11.36 -2.97 -8.79
C VAL A 590 -12.60 -3.65 -8.20
N SER A 591 -13.55 -4.07 -9.04
CA SER A 591 -14.81 -4.67 -8.57
C SER A 591 -14.57 -5.96 -7.77
N ARG A 592 -13.56 -6.75 -8.18
CA ARG A 592 -13.09 -7.95 -7.48
C ARG A 592 -12.49 -7.63 -6.11
N CYS A 593 -11.53 -6.70 -6.04
CA CYS A 593 -10.84 -6.37 -4.80
C CYS A 593 -11.80 -5.77 -3.77
N ALA A 594 -12.71 -4.88 -4.18
CA ALA A 594 -13.72 -4.30 -3.30
C ALA A 594 -14.61 -5.39 -2.67
N LEU A 595 -15.12 -6.35 -3.47
CA LEU A 595 -15.93 -7.47 -2.97
C LEU A 595 -15.16 -8.37 -1.99
N GLN A 596 -13.91 -8.72 -2.32
CA GLN A 596 -13.09 -9.61 -1.48
C GLN A 596 -12.70 -8.96 -0.15
N ASN A 597 -12.33 -7.68 -0.16
CA ASN A 597 -11.96 -6.94 1.05
C ASN A 597 -13.20 -6.69 1.95
N ALA A 598 -14.36 -6.37 1.36
CA ALA A 598 -15.62 -6.23 2.08
C ALA A 598 -16.04 -7.52 2.80
N VAL A 599 -16.01 -8.66 2.10
CA VAL A 599 -16.31 -9.98 2.69
C VAL A 599 -15.32 -10.33 3.80
N SER A 600 -14.04 -10.02 3.62
CA SER A 600 -13.01 -10.28 4.64
C SER A 600 -13.28 -9.51 5.93
N ILE A 601 -13.62 -8.21 5.86
CA ILE A 601 -13.88 -7.43 7.07
C ILE A 601 -15.21 -7.83 7.72
N ALA A 602 -16.23 -8.11 6.92
CA ALA A 602 -17.53 -8.54 7.42
C ALA A 602 -17.39 -9.84 8.22
N GLY A 603 -16.63 -10.80 7.69
CA GLY A 603 -16.29 -12.02 8.42
C GLY A 603 -15.57 -11.78 9.76
N VAL A 604 -14.69 -10.78 9.86
CA VAL A 604 -14.01 -10.42 11.12
C VAL A 604 -14.98 -9.80 12.12
N VAL A 605 -15.79 -8.82 11.70
CA VAL A 605 -16.75 -8.13 12.59
C VAL A 605 -17.82 -9.09 13.10
N LEU A 606 -18.40 -9.93 12.24
CA LEU A 606 -19.41 -10.91 12.63
C LEU A 606 -18.88 -11.96 13.61
N THR A 607 -17.63 -12.39 13.48
CA THR A 607 -16.99 -13.35 14.39
C THR A 607 -16.40 -12.71 15.66
N THR A 608 -16.49 -11.39 15.82
CA THR A 608 -15.99 -10.69 17.01
C THR A 608 -16.98 -10.83 18.18
N GLN A 609 -16.49 -11.34 19.31
CA GLN A 609 -17.28 -11.54 20.53
C GLN A 609 -16.96 -10.53 21.63
N ALA A 610 -15.76 -9.95 21.65
CA ALA A 610 -15.32 -9.05 22.70
C ALA A 610 -14.33 -8.02 22.16
N ILE A 611 -14.38 -6.81 22.71
CA ILE A 611 -13.43 -5.74 22.42
C ILE A 611 -12.85 -5.18 23.72
N LEU A 612 -11.54 -4.89 23.69
CA LEU A 612 -10.79 -4.32 24.81
C LEU A 612 -10.14 -3.01 24.35
N VAL A 613 -10.73 -1.89 24.75
CA VAL A 613 -10.25 -0.54 24.40
C VAL A 613 -9.56 0.11 25.60
N ASP A 614 -8.66 1.06 25.37
CA ASP A 614 -8.09 1.85 26.47
C ASP A 614 -9.18 2.69 27.15
N LYS A 615 -9.20 2.69 28.49
CA LYS A 615 -10.15 3.49 29.25
C LYS A 615 -9.75 4.96 29.15
N THR A 616 -10.45 5.70 28.30
CA THR A 616 -10.33 7.16 28.21
C THR A 616 -10.46 7.76 29.61
N ARG A 617 -9.45 8.52 30.02
CA ARG A 617 -9.50 9.28 31.27
C ARG A 617 -10.46 10.43 31.02
N LYS A 618 -11.66 10.39 31.60
CA LYS A 618 -12.47 11.59 31.74
C LYS A 618 -11.60 12.65 32.44
N GLU A 619 -11.51 13.83 31.87
CA GLU A 619 -10.86 14.95 32.55
C GLU A 619 -11.51 15.13 33.91
N LYS A 620 -10.69 15.32 34.95
CA LYS A 620 -11.23 15.66 36.25
C LYS A 620 -11.90 17.03 36.10
N PRO A 621 -13.10 17.26 36.66
CA PRO A 621 -13.65 18.62 36.70
C PRO A 621 -12.61 19.55 37.33
N PRO A 622 -12.44 20.78 36.81
CA PRO A 622 -11.45 21.71 37.33
C PRO A 622 -11.68 21.86 38.83
N VAL A 623 -10.63 21.63 39.62
CA VAL A 623 -10.70 21.74 41.07
C VAL A 623 -11.07 23.20 41.38
N PRO A 624 -12.17 23.47 42.10
CA PRO A 624 -12.52 24.85 42.44
C PRO A 624 -11.38 25.45 43.25
N LEU A 625 -10.91 26.63 42.84
CA LEU A 625 -9.84 27.37 43.53
C LEU A 625 -10.30 27.75 44.94
N VAL A 626 -9.92 26.94 45.93
CA VAL A 626 -10.13 27.24 47.35
C VAL A 626 -9.04 28.23 47.78
N PRO A 627 -9.40 29.45 48.24
CA PRO A 627 -8.41 30.42 48.68
C PRO A 627 -7.54 29.86 49.81
N GLY A 628 -6.21 29.88 49.62
CA GLY A 628 -5.24 29.42 50.61
C GLY A 628 -4.73 27.98 50.46
N ILE A 629 -5.17 27.23 49.45
CA ILE A 629 -4.60 25.91 49.12
C ILE A 629 -4.11 25.91 47.67
N SER A 630 -2.79 25.84 47.49
CA SER A 630 -2.16 25.63 46.18
C SER A 630 -2.38 24.18 45.69
N PRO A 631 -2.52 23.94 44.37
CA PRO A 631 -2.75 22.61 43.80
C PRO A 631 -1.56 21.64 43.94
#